data_AF-A0A368MEQ8-F1
#
_entry.id   AF-A0A368MEQ8-F1
#
_cell.length_a   1.000
_cell.length_b   1.000
_cell.length_c   1.000
_cell.angle_alpha   90.00
_cell.angle_beta   90.00
_cell.angle_gamma   90.00
#
_symmetry.space_group_name_H-M   'P 1'
#
loop_
_entity.id
_entity.type
_entity.pdbx_description
1 polymer ?
#
loop_
_entity_poly.entity_id
_entity_poly.type
_entity_poly.pdbx_seq_one_letter_code
_entity_poly.pdbx_strand_id
1 'polypeptide(L)'
;MVYICVFISLAFQKEISTEIIALIAYVAFFVLALIVVFVVFFTAFQRRKNQLLFDKINQQKVFDEELVKSQQEIQEATLKHVGRELHDNVGQLLAFTTMQLKAFEKVAEKDILPKLTNAQEAVASSLTEVRALSRSLNNDVILKTGFDTTVKNEIKRLNNSGLIEASFNVFGENANFENGKDEIILFRILQEFFSNTLKYANANKLEVNITYSDKDLVLNVNDDGDGFDFETIEKSSGLINMEKRSELINAEFNLTSEKGKGTQLKIKYNYRVLS
;
A
#
# COMPACT_ATOMS: atom_id res chain seq x y z
N MET A 1 -77.81 33.88 -37.38
CA MET A 1 -76.37 33.66 -37.13
C MET A 1 -75.80 34.68 -36.14
N VAL A 2 -75.85 35.99 -36.43
CA VAL A 2 -75.37 37.04 -35.50
C VAL A 2 -76.10 37.02 -34.14
N TYR A 3 -77.43 36.84 -34.14
CA TYR A 3 -78.19 36.74 -32.89
C TYR A 3 -77.83 35.53 -32.04
N ILE A 4 -77.45 34.39 -32.64
CA ILE A 4 -77.03 33.18 -31.92
C ILE A 4 -75.61 33.38 -31.37
N CYS A 5 -74.70 34.00 -32.12
CA CYS A 5 -73.37 34.36 -31.60
C CYS A 5 -73.45 35.40 -30.48
N VAL A 6 -74.35 36.38 -30.56
CA VAL A 6 -74.57 37.37 -29.51
C VAL A 6 -75.24 36.73 -28.30
N PHE A 7 -76.19 35.81 -28.48
CA PHE A 7 -76.81 35.06 -27.38
C PHE A 7 -75.83 34.09 -26.72
N ILE A 8 -74.95 33.44 -27.48
CA ILE A 8 -73.88 32.58 -26.94
C ILE A 8 -72.82 33.43 -26.25
N SER A 9 -72.42 34.57 -26.82
CA SER A 9 -71.49 35.50 -26.17
C SER A 9 -72.08 36.11 -24.89
N LEU A 10 -73.37 36.47 -24.89
CA LEU A 10 -74.10 36.94 -23.70
C LEU A 10 -74.40 35.82 -22.69
N ALA A 11 -74.60 34.58 -23.14
CA ALA A 11 -74.79 33.42 -22.27
C ALA A 11 -73.46 32.91 -21.68
N PHE A 12 -72.32 33.14 -22.36
CA PHE A 12 -70.97 33.01 -21.80
C PHE A 12 -70.58 34.22 -20.94
N GLN A 13 -71.22 35.36 -21.14
CA GLN A 13 -71.25 36.51 -20.23
C GLN A 13 -72.28 36.31 -19.11
N LYS A 14 -72.52 35.06 -18.70
CA LYS A 14 -73.02 34.80 -17.34
C LYS A 14 -71.87 35.23 -16.44
N GLU A 15 -71.96 36.45 -15.91
CA GLU A 15 -71.01 37.01 -14.96
C GLU A 15 -70.60 35.90 -14.00
N ILE A 16 -69.38 35.39 -14.15
CA ILE A 16 -68.82 34.52 -13.12
C ILE A 16 -68.87 35.41 -11.89
N SER A 17 -69.78 35.09 -10.96
CA SER A 17 -69.95 35.92 -9.78
C SER A 17 -68.58 36.04 -9.13
N THR A 18 -68.24 37.24 -8.65
CA THR A 18 -66.97 37.51 -7.97
C THR A 18 -66.68 36.49 -6.87
N GLU A 19 -67.74 35.93 -6.27
CA GLU A 19 -67.73 34.81 -5.34
C GLU A 19 -67.13 33.51 -5.89
N ILE A 20 -67.44 33.12 -7.14
CA ILE A 20 -66.89 31.91 -7.78
C ILE A 20 -65.39 32.09 -8.08
N ILE A 21 -64.98 33.28 -8.53
CA ILE A 21 -63.56 33.59 -8.77
C ILE A 21 -62.78 33.55 -7.46
N ALA A 22 -63.33 34.13 -6.39
CA ALA A 22 -62.72 34.08 -5.05
C ALA A 22 -62.59 32.66 -4.51
N LEU A 23 -63.59 31.80 -4.73
CA LEU A 23 -63.56 30.39 -4.34
C LEU A 23 -62.46 29.62 -5.09
N ILE A 24 -62.36 29.79 -6.41
CA ILE A 24 -61.31 29.13 -7.22
C ILE A 24 -59.92 29.59 -6.77
N ALA A 25 -59.73 30.89 -6.52
CA ALA A 25 -58.46 31.42 -6.03
C ALA A 25 -58.07 30.85 -4.67
N TYR A 26 -59.03 30.73 -3.74
CA TYR A 26 -58.80 30.11 -2.43
C TYR A 26 -58.41 28.63 -2.54
N VAL A 27 -59.12 27.86 -3.38
CA VAL A 27 -58.81 26.45 -3.62
C VAL A 27 -57.43 26.29 -4.26
N ALA A 28 -57.09 27.10 -5.27
CA ALA A 28 -55.79 27.07 -5.92
C ALA A 28 -54.65 27.42 -4.93
N PHE A 29 -54.85 28.44 -4.10
CA PHE A 29 -53.91 28.81 -3.04
C PHE A 29 -53.71 27.68 -2.03
N PHE A 30 -54.80 27.05 -1.59
CA PHE A 30 -54.73 25.94 -0.64
C PHE A 30 -54.00 24.73 -1.23
N VAL A 31 -54.28 24.37 -2.49
CA VAL A 31 -53.58 23.29 -3.20
C VAL A 31 -52.08 23.62 -3.36
N LEU A 32 -51.73 24.86 -3.72
CA LEU A 32 -50.34 25.29 -3.81
C LEU A 32 -49.63 25.18 -2.45
N ALA A 33 -50.28 25.60 -1.36
CA ALA A 33 -49.74 25.48 -0.01
C ALA A 33 -49.49 24.02 0.37
N LEU A 34 -50.41 23.11 0.05
CA LEU A 34 -50.23 21.67 0.28
C LEU A 34 -49.06 21.10 -0.52
N ILE A 35 -48.90 21.50 -1.79
CA ILE A 35 -47.75 21.07 -2.62
C ILE A 35 -46.44 21.56 -1.99
N VAL A 36 -46.37 22.82 -1.57
CA VAL A 36 -45.17 23.38 -0.92
C VAL A 36 -44.83 22.60 0.36
N VAL A 37 -45.82 22.35 1.22
CA VAL A 37 -45.63 21.56 2.45
C VAL A 37 -45.14 20.15 2.12
N PHE A 38 -45.74 19.50 1.12
CA PHE A 38 -45.32 18.16 0.68
C PHE A 38 -43.89 18.15 0.15
N VAL A 39 -43.50 19.13 -0.68
CA VAL A 39 -42.13 19.25 -1.22
C VAL A 39 -41.13 19.50 -0.09
N VAL A 40 -41.42 20.40 0.86
CA VAL A 40 -40.55 20.66 2.02
C VAL A 40 -40.40 19.41 2.88
N PHE A 41 -41.50 18.70 3.17
CA PHE A 41 -41.46 17.46 3.92
C PHE A 41 -40.65 16.37 3.19
N PHE A 42 -40.90 16.17 1.89
CA PHE A 42 -40.22 15.18 1.08
C PHE A 42 -38.72 15.47 0.97
N THR A 43 -38.34 16.72 0.74
CA THR A 43 -36.92 17.13 0.68
C THR A 43 -36.23 16.96 2.02
N ALA A 44 -36.87 17.32 3.13
CA ALA A 44 -36.33 17.09 4.47
C ALA A 44 -36.14 15.59 4.78
N PHE A 45 -37.13 14.76 4.42
CA PHE A 45 -37.05 13.32 4.56
C PHE A 45 -35.90 12.72 3.73
N GLN A 46 -35.76 13.13 2.47
CA GLN A 46 -34.67 12.67 1.60
C GLN A 46 -33.30 13.10 2.12
N ARG A 47 -33.16 14.34 2.59
CA ARG A 47 -31.90 14.81 3.20
C ARG A 47 -31.49 13.95 4.39
N ARG A 48 -32.42 13.65 5.29
CA ARG A 48 -32.16 12.81 6.46
C ARG A 48 -31.79 11.38 6.08
N LYS A 49 -32.46 10.81 5.09
CA LYS A 49 -32.12 9.48 4.55
C LYS A 49 -30.71 9.46 3.94
N ASN A 50 -30.35 10.48 3.18
CA ASN A 50 -29.04 10.59 2.55
C ASN A 50 -27.92 10.79 3.58
N GLN A 51 -28.15 11.56 4.64
CA GLN A 51 -27.21 11.70 5.76
C GLN A 51 -26.95 10.36 6.43
N LEU A 52 -28.00 9.62 6.78
CA LEU A 52 -27.86 8.29 7.39
C LEU A 52 -27.11 7.30 6.47
N LEU A 53 -27.34 7.36 5.17
CA LEU A 53 -26.61 6.54 4.20
C LEU A 53 -25.13 6.92 4.17
N PHE A 54 -24.83 8.22 4.16
CA PHE A 54 -23.46 8.73 4.19
C PHE A 54 -22.73 8.34 5.47
N ASP A 55 -23.38 8.45 6.63
CA ASP A 55 -22.82 8.05 7.92
C ASP A 55 -22.52 6.54 7.95
N LYS A 56 -23.43 5.70 7.43
CA LYS A 56 -23.20 4.26 7.30
C LYS A 56 -22.01 3.93 6.38
N ILE A 57 -21.91 4.60 5.24
CA ILE A 57 -20.78 4.42 4.31
C ILE A 57 -19.47 4.80 5.00
N ASN A 58 -19.44 5.91 5.73
CA ASN A 58 -18.23 6.33 6.46
C ASN A 58 -17.89 5.37 7.59
N GLN A 59 -18.88 4.90 8.36
CA GLN A 59 -18.65 3.90 9.40
C GLN A 59 -18.09 2.60 8.83
N GLN A 60 -18.65 2.12 7.71
CA GLN A 60 -18.14 0.94 7.03
C GLN A 60 -16.70 1.15 6.56
N LYS A 61 -16.39 2.31 5.96
CA LYS A 61 -15.03 2.65 5.54
C LYS A 61 -14.03 2.64 6.70
N VAL A 62 -14.37 3.29 7.82
CA VAL A 62 -13.51 3.32 9.01
C VAL A 62 -13.30 1.91 9.56
N PHE A 63 -14.37 1.10 9.62
CA PHE A 63 -14.26 -0.29 10.05
C PHE A 63 -13.38 -1.13 9.12
N ASP A 64 -13.53 -0.98 7.81
CA ASP A 64 -12.72 -1.68 6.82
C ASP A 64 -11.24 -1.25 6.91
N GLU A 65 -10.97 0.05 7.11
CA GLU A 65 -9.62 0.57 7.34
C GLU A 65 -8.98 0.00 8.62
N GLU A 66 -9.74 -0.06 9.71
CA GLU A 66 -9.28 -0.62 10.99
C GLU A 66 -9.03 -2.13 10.89
N LEU A 67 -9.86 -2.85 10.14
CA LEU A 67 -9.67 -4.27 9.84
C LEU A 67 -8.38 -4.51 9.05
N VAL A 68 -8.14 -3.73 7.99
CA VAL A 68 -6.90 -3.81 7.19
C VAL A 68 -5.68 -3.51 8.06
N LYS A 69 -5.75 -2.48 8.90
CA LYS A 69 -4.66 -2.14 9.83
C LYS A 69 -4.39 -3.26 10.82
N SER A 70 -5.42 -3.83 11.43
CA SER A 70 -5.29 -4.95 12.36
C SER A 70 -4.67 -6.19 11.70
N GLN A 71 -5.08 -6.51 10.47
CA GLN A 71 -4.48 -7.59 9.69
C GLN A 71 -2.99 -7.34 9.41
N GLN A 72 -2.61 -6.11 9.07
CA GLN A 72 -1.21 -5.72 8.88
C GLN A 72 -0.40 -5.88 10.17
N GLU A 73 -0.92 -5.38 11.31
CA GLU A 73 -0.24 -5.51 12.61
C GLU A 73 -0.06 -6.98 13.02
N ILE A 74 -1.07 -7.82 12.82
CA ILE A 74 -1.00 -9.27 13.07
C ILE A 74 0.04 -9.93 12.16
N GLN A 75 0.05 -9.58 10.88
CA GLN A 75 1.00 -10.11 9.91
C GLN A 75 2.44 -9.74 10.31
N GLU A 76 2.69 -8.48 10.66
CA GLU A 76 4.00 -8.00 11.11
C GLU A 76 4.46 -8.69 12.39
N ALA A 77 3.57 -8.84 13.37
CA ALA A 77 3.86 -9.56 14.61
C ALA A 77 4.20 -11.04 14.33
N THR A 78 3.48 -11.67 13.41
CA THR A 78 3.73 -13.06 13.00
C THR A 78 5.08 -13.21 12.31
N LEU A 79 5.41 -12.35 11.34
CA LEU A 79 6.69 -12.37 10.66
C LEU A 79 7.85 -12.13 11.63
N LYS A 80 7.68 -11.19 12.58
CA LYS A 80 8.66 -10.95 13.64
C LYS A 80 8.87 -12.18 14.51
N HIS A 81 7.80 -12.86 14.90
CA HIS A 81 7.86 -14.10 15.67
C HIS A 81 8.59 -15.21 14.91
N VAL A 82 8.23 -15.44 13.64
CA VAL A 82 8.91 -16.42 12.75
C VAL A 82 10.38 -16.09 12.59
N GLY A 83 10.74 -14.82 12.37
CA GLY A 83 12.13 -14.40 12.25
C GLY A 83 12.95 -14.70 13.51
N ARG A 84 12.34 -14.56 14.69
CA ARG A 84 12.97 -14.90 15.97
C ARG A 84 13.13 -16.42 16.15
N GLU A 85 12.08 -17.19 15.89
CA GLU A 85 12.14 -18.66 15.94
C GLU A 85 13.19 -19.25 15.00
N LEU A 86 13.34 -18.69 13.79
CA LEU A 86 14.39 -19.09 12.87
C LEU A 86 15.80 -18.79 13.42
N HIS A 87 16.00 -17.67 14.11
CA HIS A 87 17.28 -17.33 14.73
C HIS A 87 17.62 -18.29 15.86
N ASP A 88 16.69 -18.43 16.79
CA ASP A 88 16.92 -19.10 18.07
C ASP A 88 16.92 -20.62 17.92
N ASN A 89 16.06 -21.20 17.08
CA ASN A 89 16.01 -22.65 16.93
C ASN A 89 16.91 -23.13 15.78
N VAL A 90 16.61 -22.71 14.55
CA VAL A 90 17.31 -23.22 13.36
C VAL A 90 18.73 -22.67 13.28
N GLY A 91 18.90 -21.36 13.52
CA GLY A 91 20.20 -20.70 13.48
C GLY A 91 21.17 -21.22 14.53
N GLN A 92 20.72 -21.47 15.76
CA GLN A 92 21.57 -22.04 16.81
C GLN A 92 21.91 -23.51 16.52
N LEU A 93 20.96 -24.31 16.04
CA LEU A 93 21.20 -25.71 15.69
C LEU A 93 22.23 -25.86 14.55
N LEU A 94 22.14 -25.01 13.52
CA LEU A 94 23.12 -24.99 12.43
C LEU A 94 24.50 -24.54 12.94
N ALA A 95 24.58 -23.53 13.82
CA ALA A 95 25.83 -23.11 14.43
C ALA A 95 26.48 -24.24 15.27
N PHE A 96 25.67 -24.96 16.04
CA PHE A 96 26.12 -26.15 16.77
C PHE A 96 26.62 -27.24 15.81
N THR A 97 25.89 -27.52 14.73
CA THR A 97 26.31 -28.48 13.70
C THR A 97 27.63 -28.07 13.05
N THR A 98 27.82 -26.80 12.71
CA THR A 98 29.10 -26.27 12.20
C THR A 98 30.24 -26.51 13.21
N MET A 99 29.99 -26.28 14.51
CA MET A 99 30.99 -26.52 15.55
C MET A 99 31.36 -28.01 15.66
N GLN A 100 30.37 -28.92 15.60
CA GLN A 100 30.61 -30.36 15.61
C GLN A 100 31.41 -30.82 14.39
N LEU A 101 31.06 -30.37 13.18
CA LEU A 101 31.79 -30.70 11.97
C LEU A 101 33.25 -30.22 12.00
N LYS A 102 33.52 -29.05 12.60
CA LYS A 102 34.89 -28.57 12.84
C LYS A 102 35.66 -29.40 13.86
N ALA A 103 34.97 -29.98 14.85
CA ALA A 103 35.61 -30.88 15.80
C ALA A 103 36.00 -32.22 15.13
N PHE A 104 35.15 -32.75 14.26
CA PHE A 104 35.44 -33.97 13.49
C PHE A 104 36.59 -33.81 12.50
N GLU A 105 36.81 -32.61 11.96
CA GLU A 105 37.92 -32.32 11.04
C GLU A 105 39.29 -32.61 11.67
N LYS A 106 39.42 -32.42 13.00
CA LYS A 106 40.67 -32.67 13.73
C LYS A 106 41.03 -34.16 13.88
N VAL A 107 40.06 -35.04 13.69
CA VAL A 107 40.19 -36.50 13.88
C VAL A 107 39.88 -37.29 12.60
N ALA A 108 39.52 -36.62 11.51
CA ALA A 108 39.17 -37.26 10.25
C ALA A 108 40.41 -37.74 9.48
N GLU A 109 40.28 -38.89 8.82
CA GLU A 109 41.28 -39.41 7.90
C GLU A 109 41.36 -38.58 6.61
N LYS A 110 42.53 -38.56 5.96
CA LYS A 110 42.79 -37.73 4.77
C LYS A 110 41.80 -37.93 3.63
N ASP A 111 41.30 -39.15 3.45
CA ASP A 111 40.39 -39.50 2.36
C ASP A 111 38.96 -38.96 2.57
N ILE A 112 38.60 -38.62 3.80
CA ILE A 112 37.27 -38.11 4.17
C ILE A 112 37.24 -36.57 4.24
N LEU A 113 38.41 -35.94 4.47
CA LEU A 113 38.54 -34.49 4.59
C LEU A 113 37.82 -33.70 3.48
N PRO A 114 37.96 -34.04 2.17
CA PRO A 114 37.27 -33.28 1.12
C PRO A 114 35.74 -33.32 1.23
N LYS A 115 35.18 -34.48 1.60
CA LYS A 115 33.73 -34.63 1.80
C LYS A 115 33.25 -33.88 3.04
N LEU A 116 34.07 -33.86 4.09
CA LEU A 116 33.79 -33.13 5.32
C LEU A 116 33.82 -31.61 5.10
N THR A 117 34.80 -31.11 4.36
CA THR A 117 34.90 -29.69 3.99
C THR A 117 33.66 -29.25 3.19
N ASN A 118 33.24 -30.03 2.19
CA ASN A 118 32.02 -29.72 1.43
C ASN A 118 30.76 -29.66 2.33
N ALA A 119 30.64 -30.58 3.29
CA ALA A 119 29.53 -30.56 4.25
C ALA A 119 29.58 -29.33 5.18
N GLN A 120 30.77 -28.94 5.64
CA GLN A 120 30.96 -27.72 6.43
C GLN A 120 30.57 -26.46 5.65
N GLU A 121 30.98 -26.36 4.38
CA GLU A 121 30.63 -25.24 3.50
C GLU A 121 29.12 -25.15 3.25
N ALA A 122 28.47 -26.29 3.01
CA ALA A 122 27.02 -26.35 2.85
C ALA A 122 26.28 -25.85 4.11
N VAL A 123 26.64 -26.37 5.29
CA VAL A 123 26.02 -25.95 6.57
C VAL A 123 26.32 -24.48 6.88
N ALA A 124 27.52 -23.99 6.61
CA ALA A 124 27.88 -22.59 6.81
C ALA A 124 27.09 -21.65 5.89
N SER A 125 26.85 -22.09 4.64
CA SER A 125 26.02 -21.37 3.67
C SER A 125 24.56 -21.33 4.14
N SER A 126 23.99 -22.47 4.54
CA SER A 126 22.63 -22.53 5.10
C SER A 126 22.47 -21.67 6.36
N LEU A 127 23.46 -21.66 7.26
CA LEU A 127 23.46 -20.80 8.45
C LEU A 127 23.43 -19.31 8.07
N THR A 128 24.17 -18.94 7.02
CA THR A 128 24.22 -17.57 6.51
C THR A 128 22.87 -17.16 5.93
N GLU A 129 22.23 -18.03 5.17
CA GLU A 129 20.90 -17.81 4.59
C GLU A 129 19.80 -17.72 5.65
N VAL A 130 19.75 -18.65 6.60
CA VAL A 130 18.76 -18.63 7.70
C VAL A 130 18.89 -17.35 8.51
N ARG A 131 20.13 -16.92 8.81
CA ARG A 131 20.37 -15.65 9.50
C ARG A 131 19.95 -14.45 8.66
N ALA A 132 20.19 -14.45 7.35
CA ALA A 132 19.73 -13.37 6.47
C ALA A 132 18.20 -13.28 6.44
N LEU A 133 17.52 -14.43 6.32
CA LEU A 133 16.06 -14.51 6.35
C LEU A 133 15.49 -14.03 7.69
N SER A 134 16.02 -14.53 8.81
CA SER A 134 15.64 -14.11 10.16
C SER A 134 15.72 -12.59 10.34
N ARG A 135 16.82 -11.96 9.88
CA ARG A 135 16.99 -10.51 9.94
C ARG A 135 15.98 -9.76 9.06
N SER A 136 15.73 -10.24 7.84
CA SER A 136 14.75 -9.66 6.91
C SER A 136 13.31 -9.68 7.44
N LEU A 137 13.00 -10.58 8.39
CA LEU A 137 11.68 -10.73 8.99
C LEU A 137 11.51 -9.92 10.29
N ASN A 138 12.60 -9.46 10.91
CA ASN A 138 12.57 -8.82 12.22
C ASN A 138 12.84 -7.30 12.13
N ASN A 139 11.78 -6.51 12.31
CA ASN A 139 11.84 -5.03 12.31
C ASN A 139 12.84 -4.45 13.32
N ASP A 140 13.06 -5.09 14.47
CA ASP A 140 14.01 -4.60 15.50
C ASP A 140 15.46 -4.71 15.04
N VAL A 141 15.75 -5.66 14.13
CA VAL A 141 17.09 -5.81 13.55
C VAL A 141 17.33 -4.73 12.51
N ILE A 142 16.31 -4.39 11.71
CA ILE A 142 16.39 -3.31 10.71
C ILE A 142 16.83 -2.00 11.39
N LEU A 143 16.12 -1.61 12.46
CA LEU A 143 16.43 -0.42 13.27
C LEU A 143 17.85 -0.38 13.83
N LYS A 144 18.42 -1.54 14.20
CA LYS A 144 19.78 -1.63 14.76
C LYS A 144 20.87 -1.67 13.69
N THR A 145 20.54 -2.08 12.47
CA THR A 145 21.49 -2.30 11.39
C THR A 145 21.61 -1.08 10.47
N GLY A 146 20.57 -0.24 10.45
CA GLY A 146 20.49 0.96 9.61
C GLY A 146 20.02 0.66 8.19
N PHE A 147 19.49 1.68 7.52
CA PHE A 147 18.73 1.55 6.29
C PHE A 147 19.59 0.99 5.16
N ASP A 148 20.71 1.65 4.89
CA ASP A 148 21.63 1.29 3.80
C ASP A 148 22.15 -0.13 3.95
N THR A 149 22.51 -0.52 5.19
CA THR A 149 23.00 -1.86 5.47
C THR A 149 21.91 -2.90 5.27
N THR A 150 20.67 -2.58 5.65
CA THR A 150 19.52 -3.47 5.46
C THR A 150 19.23 -3.67 3.97
N VAL A 151 19.20 -2.59 3.17
CA VAL A 151 19.04 -2.67 1.71
C VAL A 151 20.19 -3.45 1.07
N LYS A 152 21.44 -3.18 1.46
CA LYS A 152 22.61 -3.91 0.97
C LYS A 152 22.54 -5.41 1.27
N ASN A 153 22.09 -5.79 2.46
CA ASN A 153 21.90 -7.20 2.82
C ASN A 153 20.79 -7.86 1.99
N GLU A 154 19.71 -7.13 1.70
CA GLU A 154 18.63 -7.60 0.85
C GLU A 154 19.10 -7.86 -0.58
N ILE A 155 19.84 -6.92 -1.15
CA ILE A 155 20.44 -7.02 -2.49
C ILE A 155 21.42 -8.18 -2.57
N LYS A 156 22.23 -8.39 -1.53
CA LYS A 156 23.11 -9.58 -1.45
C LYS A 156 22.30 -10.88 -1.43
N ARG A 157 21.18 -10.92 -0.70
CA ARG A 157 20.30 -12.10 -0.67
C ARG A 157 19.68 -12.37 -2.04
N LEU A 158 19.23 -11.33 -2.74
CA LEU A 158 18.69 -11.45 -4.10
C LEU A 158 19.74 -12.02 -5.06
N ASN A 159 20.96 -11.47 -5.06
CA ASN A 159 22.06 -11.99 -5.89
C ASN A 159 22.41 -13.46 -5.55
N ASN A 160 22.46 -13.80 -4.26
CA ASN A 160 22.75 -15.17 -3.82
C ASN A 160 21.66 -16.18 -4.24
N SER A 161 20.42 -15.73 -4.47
CA SER A 161 19.35 -16.61 -4.95
C SER A 161 19.55 -17.05 -6.41
N GLY A 162 20.38 -16.34 -7.17
CA GLY A 162 20.59 -16.58 -8.60
C GLY A 162 19.39 -16.24 -9.49
N LEU A 163 18.32 -15.67 -8.93
CA LEU A 163 17.10 -15.33 -9.67
C LEU A 163 17.20 -14.01 -10.43
N ILE A 164 18.04 -13.08 -9.99
CA ILE A 164 18.17 -11.73 -10.55
C ILE A 164 19.55 -11.15 -10.26
N GLU A 165 20.07 -10.31 -11.16
CA GLU A 165 21.27 -9.49 -10.94
C GLU A 165 20.85 -8.15 -10.32
N ALA A 166 21.17 -7.94 -9.03
CA ALA A 166 20.76 -6.76 -8.29
C ALA A 166 21.96 -5.86 -7.92
N SER A 167 21.85 -4.55 -8.15
CA SER A 167 22.87 -3.55 -7.79
C SER A 167 22.33 -2.52 -6.79
N PHE A 168 23.25 -1.97 -5.97
CA PHE A 168 22.93 -0.98 -4.96
C PHE A 168 24.00 0.11 -4.90
N ASN A 169 23.60 1.35 -5.17
CA ASN A 169 24.47 2.51 -5.11
C ASN A 169 23.92 3.57 -4.14
N VAL A 170 24.82 4.20 -3.40
CA VAL A 170 24.52 5.27 -2.45
C VAL A 170 25.32 6.51 -2.82
N PHE A 171 24.64 7.65 -2.90
CA PHE A 171 25.21 8.95 -3.21
C PHE A 171 24.91 9.92 -2.06
N GLY A 172 25.91 10.72 -1.67
CA GLY A 172 25.80 11.63 -0.53
C GLY A 172 26.08 10.95 0.81
N GLU A 173 26.11 11.75 1.89
CA GLU A 173 26.26 11.24 3.26
C GLU A 173 24.89 11.03 3.89
N ASN A 174 24.74 9.90 4.58
CA ASN A 174 23.48 9.53 5.24
C ASN A 174 23.14 10.54 6.35
N ALA A 175 22.09 11.32 6.12
CA ALA A 175 21.44 12.09 7.18
C ALA A 175 20.60 11.10 7.99
N ASN A 176 21.08 10.74 9.18
CA ASN A 176 20.41 9.79 10.09
C ASN A 176 18.90 10.04 10.15
N PHE A 177 18.12 8.98 9.96
CA PHE A 177 16.67 9.04 10.19
C PHE A 177 16.41 9.36 11.66
N GLU A 178 15.83 10.53 11.97
CA GLU A 178 15.42 10.84 13.35
C GLU A 178 14.31 9.88 13.84
N ASN A 179 13.45 9.43 12.92
CA ASN A 179 12.38 8.48 13.20
C ASN A 179 12.64 7.11 12.56
N GLY A 180 13.09 6.14 13.36
CA GLY A 180 13.34 4.77 12.89
C GLY A 180 12.09 4.05 12.34
N LYS A 181 10.86 4.50 12.66
CA LYS A 181 9.66 3.91 12.04
C LYS A 181 9.59 4.21 10.54
N ASP A 182 10.02 5.39 10.13
CA ASP A 182 9.95 5.82 8.72
C ASP A 182 10.97 5.03 7.88
N GLU A 183 12.13 4.71 8.46
CA GLU A 183 13.12 3.79 7.90
C GLU A 183 12.53 2.40 7.62
N ILE A 184 11.80 1.82 8.58
CA ILE A 184 11.14 0.53 8.41
C ILE A 184 10.13 0.62 7.25
N ILE A 185 9.31 1.67 7.21
CA ILE A 185 8.29 1.82 6.17
C ILE A 185 8.92 1.95 4.79
N LEU A 186 9.98 2.74 4.62
CA LEU A 186 10.75 2.83 3.38
C LEU A 186 11.29 1.47 2.95
N PHE A 187 11.84 0.69 3.89
CA PHE A 187 12.34 -0.64 3.60
C PHE A 187 11.22 -1.61 3.20
N ARG A 188 10.04 -1.51 3.83
CA ARG A 188 8.86 -2.32 3.46
C ARG A 188 8.35 -2.01 2.05
N ILE A 189 8.46 -0.75 1.61
CA ILE A 189 8.13 -0.39 0.22
C ILE A 189 9.13 -1.05 -0.74
N LEU A 190 10.43 -0.98 -0.44
CA LEU A 190 11.47 -1.66 -1.22
C LEU A 190 11.25 -3.17 -1.32
N GLN A 191 10.93 -3.83 -0.21
CA GLN A 191 10.65 -5.27 -0.19
C GLN A 191 9.46 -5.65 -1.06
N GLU A 192 8.40 -4.85 -1.05
CA GLU A 192 7.23 -5.09 -1.90
C GLU A 192 7.60 -4.93 -3.38
N PHE A 193 8.38 -3.92 -3.73
CA PHE A 193 8.91 -3.74 -5.09
C PHE A 193 9.74 -4.96 -5.52
N PHE A 194 10.71 -5.39 -4.70
CA PHE A 194 11.55 -6.55 -5.01
C PHE A 194 10.73 -7.84 -5.17
N SER A 195 9.71 -8.03 -4.32
CA SER A 195 8.79 -9.16 -4.45
C SER A 195 8.02 -9.12 -5.76
N ASN A 196 7.55 -7.94 -6.17
CA ASN A 196 6.82 -7.77 -7.42
C ASN A 196 7.71 -8.05 -8.63
N THR A 197 8.95 -7.55 -8.63
CA THR A 197 9.95 -7.83 -9.67
C THR A 197 10.17 -9.34 -9.82
N LEU A 198 10.42 -10.05 -8.72
CA LEU A 198 10.67 -11.50 -8.75
C LEU A 198 9.46 -12.34 -9.17
N LYS A 199 8.23 -11.92 -8.82
CA LYS A 199 7.03 -12.72 -9.08
C LYS A 199 6.42 -12.46 -10.44
N TYR A 200 6.53 -11.24 -10.96
CA TYR A 200 5.71 -10.78 -12.07
C TYR A 200 6.50 -10.17 -13.23
N ALA A 201 7.73 -9.67 -13.00
CA ALA A 201 8.41 -8.84 -13.99
C ALA A 201 9.26 -9.64 -15.00
N ASN A 202 9.60 -10.91 -14.75
CA ASN A 202 10.60 -11.64 -15.56
C ASN A 202 11.90 -10.84 -15.79
N ALA A 203 12.26 -10.00 -14.82
CA ALA A 203 13.41 -9.11 -14.91
C ALA A 203 14.72 -9.89 -14.71
N ASN A 204 15.76 -9.49 -15.44
CA ASN A 204 17.12 -10.00 -15.26
C ASN A 204 17.94 -9.09 -14.35
N LYS A 205 17.59 -7.80 -14.29
CA LYS A 205 18.31 -6.76 -13.56
C LYS A 205 17.39 -5.95 -12.67
N LEU A 206 17.91 -5.63 -11.48
CA LEU A 206 17.30 -4.73 -10.52
C LEU A 206 18.36 -3.73 -10.04
N GLU A 207 18.08 -2.43 -10.15
CA GLU A 207 18.97 -1.38 -9.72
C GLU A 207 18.31 -0.55 -8.61
N VAL A 208 19.03 -0.35 -7.51
CA VAL A 208 18.61 0.50 -6.39
C VAL A 208 19.62 1.62 -6.20
N ASN A 209 19.17 2.87 -6.32
CA ASN A 209 19.97 4.07 -6.15
C ASN A 209 19.37 4.92 -5.03
N ILE A 210 20.17 5.25 -4.00
CA ILE A 210 19.81 6.17 -2.93
C ILE A 210 20.65 7.43 -3.07
N THR A 211 20.00 8.60 -3.06
CA THR A 211 20.66 9.90 -3.00
C THR A 211 20.24 10.63 -1.74
N TYR A 212 21.22 10.90 -0.87
CA TYR A 212 21.06 11.71 0.32
C TYR A 212 21.37 13.18 0.03
N SER A 213 20.54 14.08 0.55
CA SER A 213 20.80 15.52 0.64
C SER A 213 20.63 16.01 2.09
N ASP A 214 20.80 17.29 2.36
CA ASP A 214 20.56 17.86 3.70
C ASP A 214 19.08 17.88 4.10
N LYS A 215 18.16 17.76 3.14
CA LYS A 215 16.71 17.97 3.34
C LYS A 215 15.87 16.74 3.04
N ASP A 216 16.37 15.87 2.18
CA ASP A 216 15.63 14.72 1.71
C ASP A 216 16.53 13.53 1.38
N LEU A 217 15.87 12.38 1.26
CA LEU A 217 16.36 11.16 0.64
C LEU A 217 15.54 10.92 -0.62
N VAL A 218 16.21 10.65 -1.73
CA VAL A 218 15.60 10.21 -2.98
C VAL A 218 16.02 8.78 -3.27
N LEU A 219 15.04 7.89 -3.32
CA LEU A 219 15.19 6.49 -3.68
C LEU A 219 14.69 6.29 -5.10
N ASN A 220 15.53 5.72 -5.97
CA ASN A 220 15.13 5.28 -7.31
C ASN A 220 15.40 3.78 -7.44
N VAL A 221 14.38 3.02 -7.80
CA VAL A 221 14.47 1.57 -8.01
C VAL A 221 13.93 1.22 -9.38
N ASN A 222 14.73 0.50 -10.17
CA ASN A 222 14.38 0.12 -11.53
C ASN A 222 14.54 -1.40 -11.70
N ASP A 223 13.59 -2.05 -12.34
CA ASP A 223 13.78 -3.36 -12.95
C ASP A 223 13.68 -3.30 -14.47
N ASP A 224 14.32 -4.25 -15.16
CA ASP A 224 14.31 -4.37 -16.63
C ASP A 224 13.27 -5.39 -17.15
N GLY A 225 12.21 -5.62 -16.37
CA GLY A 225 11.22 -6.65 -16.68
C GLY A 225 10.28 -6.31 -17.83
N ASP A 226 9.26 -7.17 -18.00
CA ASP A 226 8.21 -7.04 -19.00
C ASP A 226 7.38 -5.77 -18.85
N GLY A 227 7.42 -5.12 -17.68
CA GLY A 227 6.60 -3.96 -17.34
C GLY A 227 5.10 -4.24 -17.46
N PHE A 228 4.29 -3.23 -17.20
CA PHE A 228 2.84 -3.31 -17.33
C PHE A 228 2.26 -1.96 -17.73
N ASP A 229 1.05 -1.99 -18.26
CA ASP A 229 0.30 -0.78 -18.54
C ASP A 229 -0.48 -0.35 -17.29
N PHE A 230 -0.13 0.83 -16.78
CA PHE A 230 -0.67 1.37 -15.55
C PHE A 230 -2.15 1.76 -15.67
N GLU A 231 -2.63 2.07 -16.89
CA GLU A 231 -4.01 2.50 -17.12
C GLU A 231 -5.00 1.33 -17.19
N THR A 232 -4.50 0.14 -17.56
CA THR A 232 -5.35 -1.03 -17.78
C THR A 232 -5.30 -2.06 -16.66
N ILE A 233 -4.39 -1.91 -15.69
CA ILE A 233 -4.27 -2.84 -14.56
C ILE A 233 -5.19 -2.44 -13.40
N GLU A 234 -5.93 -3.40 -12.87
CA GLU A 234 -6.58 -3.24 -11.57
C GLU A 234 -5.46 -3.21 -10.52
N LYS A 235 -5.31 -2.08 -9.80
CA LYS A 235 -4.21 -1.90 -8.83
C LYS A 235 -4.23 -3.07 -7.84
N SER A 236 -3.21 -3.95 -7.93
CA SER A 236 -3.07 -5.08 -7.02
C SER A 236 -2.82 -4.60 -5.59
N SER A 237 -3.09 -5.45 -4.60
CA SER A 237 -2.89 -5.11 -3.19
C SER A 237 -1.46 -4.64 -2.89
N GLY A 238 -0.45 -5.15 -3.62
CA GLY A 238 0.95 -4.74 -3.48
C GLY A 238 1.21 -3.28 -3.88
N LEU A 239 0.69 -2.84 -5.04
CA LEU A 239 0.85 -1.46 -5.51
C LEU A 239 0.16 -0.46 -4.58
N ILE A 240 -1.07 -0.78 -4.16
CA ILE A 240 -1.83 0.03 -3.20
C ILE A 240 -1.09 0.13 -1.86
N ASN A 241 -0.51 -0.97 -1.39
CA ASN A 241 0.22 -0.99 -0.13
C ASN A 241 1.48 -0.11 -0.18
N MET A 242 2.21 -0.08 -1.30
CA MET A 242 3.37 0.81 -1.45
C MET A 242 2.97 2.28 -1.39
N GLU A 243 1.91 2.66 -2.12
CA GLU A 243 1.37 4.03 -2.15
C GLU A 243 0.88 4.46 -0.76
N LYS A 244 0.06 3.65 -0.09
CA LYS A 244 -0.40 3.94 1.28
C LYS A 244 0.75 4.06 2.29
N ARG A 245 1.78 3.21 2.16
CA ARG A 245 2.97 3.29 3.03
C ARG A 245 3.74 4.57 2.81
N SER A 246 3.89 5.03 1.56
CA SER A 246 4.50 6.34 1.30
C SER A 246 3.70 7.51 1.88
N GLU A 247 2.37 7.43 1.86
CA GLU A 247 1.50 8.44 2.48
C GLU A 247 1.70 8.51 4.00
N LEU A 248 1.83 7.37 4.69
CA LEU A 248 2.09 7.32 6.14
C LEU A 248 3.36 8.11 6.54
N ILE A 249 4.37 8.09 5.68
CA ILE A 249 5.64 8.80 5.89
C ILE A 249 5.72 10.15 5.17
N ASN A 250 4.61 10.67 4.62
CA ASN A 250 4.56 11.92 3.84
C ASN A 250 5.67 11.98 2.77
N ALA A 251 5.98 10.85 2.14
CA ALA A 251 6.92 10.78 1.03
C ALA A 251 6.18 10.98 -0.29
N GLU A 252 6.84 11.65 -1.25
CA GLU A 252 6.36 11.69 -2.62
C GLU A 252 6.59 10.31 -3.25
N PHE A 253 5.56 9.73 -3.85
CA PHE A 253 5.60 8.41 -4.47
C PHE A 253 5.28 8.54 -5.96
N ASN A 254 6.13 7.97 -6.79
CA ASN A 254 5.92 7.87 -8.22
C ASN A 254 6.34 6.49 -8.71
N LEU A 255 5.39 5.73 -9.26
CA LEU A 255 5.63 4.44 -9.86
C LEU A 255 5.23 4.52 -11.33
N THR A 256 6.18 4.30 -12.22
CA THR A 256 5.96 4.27 -13.67
C THR A 256 6.34 2.91 -14.21
N SER A 257 5.52 2.37 -15.10
CA SER A 257 5.82 1.12 -15.81
C SER A 257 5.39 1.28 -17.26
N GLU A 258 6.15 0.68 -18.17
CA GLU A 258 5.79 0.58 -19.57
C GLU A 258 6.10 -0.82 -20.07
N LYS A 259 5.16 -1.39 -20.84
CA LYS A 259 5.30 -2.74 -21.37
C LYS A 259 6.57 -2.87 -22.22
N GLY A 260 7.44 -3.80 -21.86
CA GLY A 260 8.74 -4.08 -22.47
C GLY A 260 9.89 -3.18 -22.00
N LYS A 261 9.67 -2.26 -21.05
CA LYS A 261 10.70 -1.35 -20.52
C LYS A 261 10.91 -1.47 -19.00
N GLY A 262 10.23 -2.40 -18.36
CA GLY A 262 10.32 -2.63 -16.92
C GLY A 262 9.52 -1.65 -16.08
N THR A 263 9.89 -1.57 -14.80
CA THR A 263 9.19 -0.78 -13.79
C THR A 263 10.18 0.12 -13.06
N GLN A 264 9.80 1.38 -12.84
CA GLN A 264 10.57 2.36 -12.08
C GLN A 264 9.73 2.90 -10.92
N LEU A 265 10.28 2.77 -9.71
CA LEU A 265 9.78 3.38 -8.48
C LEU A 265 10.71 4.52 -8.07
N LYS A 266 10.13 5.69 -7.82
CA LYS A 266 10.80 6.85 -7.24
C LYS A 266 10.08 7.29 -5.98
N ILE A 267 10.84 7.38 -4.88
CA ILE A 267 10.34 7.89 -3.60
C ILE A 267 11.22 9.06 -3.17
N LYS A 268 10.59 10.18 -2.81
CA LYS A 268 11.28 11.30 -2.17
C LYS A 268 10.75 11.49 -0.76
N TYR A 269 11.59 11.22 0.22
CA TYR A 269 11.30 11.36 1.63
C TYR A 269 12.00 12.60 2.17
N ASN A 270 11.23 13.61 2.60
CA ASN A 270 11.77 14.79 3.25
C ASN A 270 12.02 14.46 4.73
N TYR A 271 13.20 14.77 5.26
CA TYR A 271 13.48 14.50 6.66
C TYR A 271 12.52 15.27 7.56
N ARG A 272 11.92 14.55 8.50
CA ARG A 272 11.06 15.12 9.51
C ARG A 272 11.91 15.43 10.73
N VAL A 273 11.82 16.68 11.21
CA VAL A 273 12.33 17.03 12.53
C VAL A 273 11.31 16.50 13.55
N LEU A 274 11.74 15.68 14.50
CA LEU A 274 10.91 15.28 15.63
C LEU A 274 10.55 16.54 16.45
N SER A 275 9.27 16.93 16.42
CA SER A 275 8.71 17.99 17.27
C SER A 275 8.49 17.51 18.70
#